data_AF-A0A920DGT9-F1
#
_entry.id   AF-A0A920DGT9-F1
#
_cell.length_a   1.000
_cell.length_b   1.000
_cell.length_c   1.000
_cell.angle_alpha   90.00
_cell.angle_beta   90.00
_cell.angle_gamma   90.00
#
_symmetry.space_group_name_H-M   'P 1'
#
loop_
_entity.id
_entity.type
_entity.pdbx_description
1 polymer ?
#
loop_
_entity_poly.entity_id
_entity_poly.type
_entity_poly.pdbx_seq_one_letter_code
_entity_poly.pdbx_strand_id
1 'polypeptide(L)'
;MGKTTDVIFEKNKIVVSFKKLIKNQIVHLEFIPINQYQLTCNKIIIQNNEKSTNINSTDLRKINIHNLVKTSIKLIDKNIDLDKKTYKKNSPIYDPILTSKDLIKKINKKEYNNRSDLLAIYSLFYINTEREYGENISRKISEKIKYKESYVKNLTKECFTKGYLKSSKKGLAGGTLTTKSLKILTSL
;
A
#
# COMPACT_ATOMS: atom_id res chain seq x y z
N MET A 1 17.95 -22.30 9.50
CA MET A 1 16.94 -22.13 8.43
C MET A 1 17.08 -20.73 7.84
N GLY A 2 17.43 -20.59 6.56
CA GLY A 2 17.58 -19.27 5.92
C GLY A 2 16.25 -18.55 5.71
N LYS A 3 16.24 -17.22 5.87
CA LYS A 3 15.05 -16.38 5.62
C LYS A 3 14.55 -16.60 4.19
N THR A 4 13.24 -16.83 4.05
CA THR A 4 12.57 -17.06 2.75
C THR A 4 12.20 -15.75 2.06
N THR A 5 12.17 -14.66 2.81
CA THR A 5 11.89 -13.30 2.36
C THR A 5 12.85 -12.32 3.02
N ASP A 6 13.29 -11.31 2.28
CA ASP A 6 14.14 -10.23 2.79
C ASP A 6 13.59 -8.88 2.33
N VAL A 7 13.67 -7.88 3.22
CA VAL A 7 13.30 -6.49 2.93
C VAL A 7 14.52 -5.61 3.13
N ILE A 8 14.90 -4.88 2.08
CA ILE A 8 16.04 -3.96 2.09
C ILE A 8 15.50 -2.55 1.89
N PHE A 9 15.84 -1.68 2.82
CA PHE A 9 15.49 -0.27 2.78
C PHE A 9 16.68 0.54 2.24
N GLU A 10 16.46 1.22 1.13
CA GLU A 10 17.41 2.19 0.58
C GLU A 10 16.77 3.59 0.62
N LYS A 11 17.59 4.64 0.44
CA LYS A 11 17.15 6.04 0.58
C LYS A 11 15.89 6.38 -0.26
N ASN A 12 15.83 5.87 -1.48
CA ASN A 12 14.77 6.22 -2.45
C ASN A 12 13.93 5.01 -2.90
N LYS A 13 14.22 3.81 -2.39
CA LYS A 13 13.52 2.60 -2.81
C LYS A 13 13.53 1.54 -1.72
N ILE A 14 12.58 0.63 -1.80
CA ILE A 14 12.47 -0.52 -0.91
C ILE A 14 12.41 -1.77 -1.77
N VAL A 15 13.27 -2.74 -1.50
CA VAL A 15 13.33 -3.99 -2.26
C VAL A 15 12.87 -5.15 -1.40
N VAL A 16 11.87 -5.88 -1.87
CA VAL A 16 11.39 -7.13 -1.23
C VAL A 16 11.79 -8.31 -2.10
N SER A 17 12.50 -9.27 -1.52
CA SER A 17 13.04 -10.44 -2.21
C SER A 17 12.35 -11.71 -1.74
N PHE A 18 11.86 -12.53 -2.66
CA PHE A 18 11.24 -13.84 -2.39
C PHE A 18 12.14 -14.94 -2.94
N LYS A 19 12.78 -15.72 -2.05
CA LYS A 19 13.81 -16.71 -2.41
C LYS A 19 13.29 -18.11 -2.72
N LYS A 20 12.00 -18.37 -2.44
CA LYS A 20 11.37 -19.71 -2.58
C LYS A 20 10.04 -19.69 -3.34
N LEU A 21 9.79 -18.64 -4.12
CA LEU A 21 8.55 -18.55 -4.90
C LEU A 21 8.58 -19.52 -6.10
N ILE A 22 9.73 -19.58 -6.77
CA ILE A 22 10.00 -20.49 -7.89
C ILE A 22 11.33 -21.19 -7.60
N LYS A 23 11.45 -22.45 -8.02
CA LYS A 23 12.68 -23.23 -7.84
C LYS A 23 13.85 -22.55 -8.57
N ASN A 24 14.99 -22.45 -7.90
CA ASN A 24 16.23 -21.86 -8.43
C ASN A 24 16.11 -20.39 -8.87
N GLN A 25 15.12 -19.65 -8.35
CA GLN A 25 14.90 -18.25 -8.69
C GLN A 25 14.57 -17.40 -7.47
N ILE A 26 14.96 -16.13 -7.54
CA ILE A 26 14.61 -15.10 -6.58
C ILE A 26 13.80 -14.04 -7.31
N VAL A 27 12.64 -13.69 -6.76
CA VAL A 27 11.78 -12.64 -7.29
C VAL A 27 11.95 -11.40 -6.43
N HIS A 28 12.44 -10.32 -7.01
CA HIS A 28 12.59 -9.02 -6.36
C HIS A 28 11.49 -8.07 -6.82
N LEU A 29 10.84 -7.42 -5.87
CA LEU A 29 9.92 -6.31 -6.13
C LEU A 29 10.54 -5.03 -5.59
N GLU A 30 10.78 -4.08 -6.50
CA GLU A 30 11.26 -2.74 -6.17
C GLU A 30 10.08 -1.80 -6.00
N PHE A 31 10.03 -1.11 -4.87
CA PHE A 31 9.03 -0.12 -4.54
C PHE A 31 9.65 1.26 -4.43
N ILE A 32 8.95 2.27 -4.95
CA ILE A 32 9.30 3.68 -4.79
C ILE A 32 8.20 4.41 -4.02
N PRO A 33 8.58 5.32 -3.10
CA PRO A 33 7.63 6.15 -2.38
C PRO A 33 7.02 7.20 -3.30
N ILE A 34 5.70 7.30 -3.29
CA ILE A 34 4.95 8.39 -3.95
C ILE A 34 4.74 9.54 -2.97
N ASN A 35 4.46 9.18 -1.72
CA ASN A 35 4.26 10.08 -0.60
C ASN A 35 4.40 9.28 0.71
N GLN A 36 4.14 9.96 1.83
CA GLN A 36 4.23 9.39 3.18
C GLN A 36 3.44 8.10 3.39
N TYR A 37 2.34 7.88 2.66
CA TYR A 37 1.43 6.75 2.88
C TYR A 37 1.32 5.79 1.68
N GLN A 38 2.02 6.06 0.57
CA GLN A 38 1.86 5.30 -0.66
C GLN A 38 3.19 4.90 -1.27
N LEU A 39 3.30 3.61 -1.59
CA LEU A 39 4.33 3.00 -2.41
C LEU A 39 3.72 2.58 -3.75
N THR A 40 4.53 2.60 -4.81
CA THR A 40 4.21 1.91 -6.07
C THR A 40 5.30 0.91 -6.40
N CYS A 41 4.90 -0.23 -6.97
CA CYS A 41 5.84 -1.21 -7.48
C CYS A 41 6.41 -0.67 -8.80
N ASN A 42 7.68 -0.30 -8.77
CA ASN A 42 8.42 0.26 -9.90
C ASN A 42 8.85 -0.85 -10.86
N LYS A 43 9.42 -1.93 -10.32
CA LYS A 43 10.02 -3.01 -11.10
C LYS A 43 9.84 -4.36 -10.43
N ILE A 44 9.74 -5.39 -11.25
CA ILE A 44 9.79 -6.80 -10.84
C ILE A 44 10.97 -7.43 -11.55
N ILE A 45 11.90 -8.00 -10.80
CA ILE A 45 13.12 -8.62 -11.32
C ILE A 45 13.09 -10.08 -10.91
N ILE A 46 13.21 -10.97 -11.89
CA ILE A 46 13.35 -12.41 -11.66
C ILE A 46 14.81 -12.76 -11.91
N GLN A 47 15.51 -13.14 -10.86
CA GLN A 47 16.91 -13.54 -10.92
C GLN A 47 17.01 -15.05 -10.83
N ASN A 48 17.73 -15.65 -11.77
CA ASN A 48 18.11 -17.06 -11.71
C ASN A 48 19.29 -17.25 -10.76
N ASN A 49 19.22 -18.28 -9.92
CA ASN A 49 20.35 -18.68 -9.05
C ASN A 49 21.45 -19.38 -9.86
N GLU A 50 21.11 -19.97 -11.00
CA GLU A 50 22.02 -20.70 -11.89
C GLU A 50 22.11 -19.97 -13.24
N LYS A 51 23.27 -20.04 -13.90
CA LYS A 51 23.52 -19.31 -15.16
C LYS A 51 22.63 -19.75 -16.34
N SER A 52 22.01 -20.93 -16.28
CA SER A 52 21.31 -21.55 -17.41
C SER A 52 19.94 -22.14 -17.05
N THR A 53 19.13 -21.42 -16.27
CA THR A 53 17.72 -21.78 -16.06
C THR A 53 16.81 -20.99 -16.99
N ASN A 54 16.16 -21.70 -17.92
CA ASN A 54 15.13 -21.11 -18.76
C ASN A 54 13.87 -20.84 -17.92
N ILE A 55 13.36 -19.62 -17.99
CA ILE A 55 12.05 -19.29 -17.41
C ILE A 55 10.98 -19.86 -18.35
N ASN A 56 10.24 -20.88 -17.91
CA ASN A 56 9.10 -21.34 -18.68
C ASN A 56 7.86 -20.45 -18.42
N SER A 57 6.96 -20.39 -19.39
CA SER A 57 5.73 -19.59 -19.30
C SER A 57 4.81 -20.03 -18.16
N THR A 58 4.87 -21.29 -17.77
CA THR A 58 4.10 -21.85 -16.63
C THR A 58 4.56 -21.28 -15.30
N ASP A 59 5.86 -21.09 -15.10
CA ASP A 59 6.46 -20.53 -13.89
C ASP A 59 6.19 -19.04 -13.78
N LEU A 60 6.18 -18.31 -14.90
CA LEU A 60 5.71 -16.92 -14.93
C LEU A 60 4.24 -16.80 -14.52
N ARG A 61 3.36 -17.73 -14.94
CA ARG A 61 1.95 -17.73 -14.53
C ARG A 61 1.76 -18.00 -13.03
N LYS A 62 2.68 -18.71 -12.38
CA LYS A 62 2.65 -18.91 -10.91
C LYS A 62 2.93 -17.62 -10.14
N ILE A 63 3.54 -16.62 -10.77
CA ILE A 63 3.80 -15.31 -10.16
C ILE A 63 2.52 -14.48 -10.18
N ASN A 64 1.70 -14.62 -9.13
CA ASN A 64 0.58 -13.71 -8.92
C ASN A 64 1.10 -12.35 -8.44
N ILE A 65 1.38 -11.45 -9.40
CA ILE A 65 1.95 -10.12 -9.16
C ILE A 65 1.10 -9.31 -8.17
N HIS A 66 -0.23 -9.36 -8.28
CA HIS A 66 -1.12 -8.63 -7.40
C HIS A 66 -0.94 -9.07 -5.93
N ASN A 67 -0.97 -10.38 -5.67
CA ASN A 67 -0.76 -10.94 -4.34
C ASN A 67 0.66 -10.69 -3.82
N LEU A 68 1.66 -10.70 -4.70
CA LEU A 68 3.04 -10.40 -4.35
C LEU A 68 3.23 -8.95 -3.94
N VAL A 69 2.67 -8.00 -4.68
CA VAL A 69 2.68 -6.58 -4.32
C VAL A 69 2.01 -6.36 -2.96
N LYS A 70 0.83 -6.94 -2.76
CA LYS A 70 0.10 -6.87 -1.49
C LYS A 70 0.91 -7.44 -0.32
N THR A 71 1.50 -8.62 -0.51
CA THR A 71 2.32 -9.30 0.51
C THR A 71 3.59 -8.50 0.82
N SER A 72 4.23 -7.95 -0.21
CA SER A 72 5.44 -7.13 -0.07
C SER A 72 5.19 -5.89 0.78
N ILE A 73 4.12 -5.15 0.51
CA ILE A 73 3.76 -3.96 1.29
C ILE A 73 3.51 -4.32 2.76
N LYS A 74 2.79 -5.42 3.04
CA LYS A 74 2.60 -5.91 4.42
C LYS A 74 3.91 -6.27 5.11
N LEU A 75 4.87 -6.87 4.38
CA LEU A 75 6.19 -7.17 4.92
C LEU A 75 6.99 -5.89 5.19
N ILE A 76 6.92 -4.90 4.30
CA ILE A 76 7.56 -3.59 4.48
C ILE A 76 7.03 -2.93 5.75
N ASP A 77 5.72 -2.78 5.88
CA ASP A 77 5.08 -2.14 7.05
C ASP A 77 5.48 -2.87 8.35
N LYS A 78 5.46 -4.21 8.35
CA LYS A 78 5.88 -5.01 9.50
C LYS A 78 7.36 -4.83 9.85
N ASN A 79 8.25 -4.72 8.87
CA ASN A 79 9.67 -4.49 9.13
C ASN A 79 9.92 -3.08 9.68
N ILE A 80 9.19 -2.08 9.20
CA ILE A 80 9.21 -0.72 9.75
C ILE A 80 8.79 -0.73 11.23
N ASP A 81 7.72 -1.46 11.56
CA ASP A 81 7.23 -1.56 12.94
C ASP A 81 8.23 -2.26 13.87
N LEU A 82 8.94 -3.29 13.37
CA LEU A 82 9.93 -4.04 14.15
C LEU A 82 11.18 -3.23 14.48
N ASP A 83 11.64 -2.35 13.58
CA ASP A 83 12.81 -1.48 13.82
C ASP A 83 12.56 -0.02 13.41
N LYS A 84 11.55 0.56 14.07
CA LYS A 84 11.11 1.92 13.79
C LYS A 84 12.20 2.96 14.05
N LYS A 85 13.06 2.74 15.06
CA LYS A 85 14.12 3.69 15.43
C LYS A 85 15.16 3.80 14.31
N THR A 86 15.66 2.68 13.81
CA THR A 86 16.64 2.67 12.72
C THR A 86 16.01 3.19 11.43
N TYR A 87 14.78 2.79 11.13
CA TYR A 87 14.06 3.26 9.95
C TYR A 87 13.92 4.80 9.93
N LYS A 88 13.53 5.40 11.07
CA LYS A 88 13.33 6.85 11.20
C LYS A 88 14.62 7.67 11.06
N LYS A 89 15.76 7.14 11.50
CA LYS A 89 17.08 7.81 11.34
C LYS A 89 17.43 8.10 9.89
N ASN A 90 16.90 7.29 8.97
CA ASN A 90 17.16 7.45 7.53
C ASN A 90 16.24 8.48 6.85
N SER A 91 15.41 9.20 7.62
CA SER A 91 14.44 10.20 7.12
C SER A 91 13.66 9.71 5.88
N PRO A 92 12.96 8.57 5.96
CA PRO A 92 12.33 7.95 4.81
C PRO A 92 11.14 8.77 4.32
N ILE A 93 10.93 8.78 3.00
CA ILE A 93 9.76 9.43 2.39
C ILE A 93 8.48 8.66 2.73
N TYR A 94 8.51 7.33 2.67
CA TYR A 94 7.38 6.47 3.07
C TYR A 94 7.43 6.22 4.57
N ASP A 95 6.39 6.63 5.28
CA ASP A 95 6.33 6.54 6.73
C ASP A 95 4.86 6.50 7.17
N PRO A 96 4.20 5.34 7.01
CA PRO A 96 2.78 5.21 7.27
C PRO A 96 2.51 5.18 8.78
N ILE A 97 2.33 6.36 9.39
CA ILE A 97 2.05 6.48 10.82
C ILE A 97 0.63 6.00 11.18
N LEU A 98 -0.32 6.18 10.25
CA LEU A 98 -1.73 5.83 10.44
C LEU A 98 -2.03 4.46 9.83
N THR A 99 -2.46 3.51 10.67
CA THR A 99 -2.89 2.20 10.21
C THR A 99 -4.36 2.20 9.78
N SER A 100 -4.79 1.21 9.01
CA SER A 100 -6.21 1.04 8.67
C SER A 100 -7.11 0.93 9.91
N LYS A 101 -6.61 0.38 11.03
CA LYS A 101 -7.37 0.32 12.29
C LYS A 101 -7.58 1.72 12.88
N ASP A 102 -6.55 2.56 12.85
CA ASP A 102 -6.62 3.95 13.34
C ASP A 102 -7.62 4.76 12.53
N LEU A 103 -7.60 4.61 11.21
CA LEU A 103 -8.51 5.30 10.30
C LEU A 103 -9.98 4.88 10.54
N ILE A 104 -10.23 3.58 10.68
CA ILE A 104 -11.58 3.06 11.01
C ILE A 104 -12.05 3.62 12.35
N LYS A 105 -11.17 3.61 13.36
CA LYS A 105 -11.49 4.16 14.69
C LYS A 105 -11.86 5.64 14.59
N LYS A 106 -11.04 6.46 13.91
CA LYS A 106 -11.29 7.90 13.74
C LYS A 106 -12.62 8.16 13.02
N ILE A 107 -12.94 7.41 11.98
CA ILE A 107 -14.21 7.54 11.24
C ILE A 107 -15.42 7.15 12.12
N ASN A 108 -15.35 5.99 12.78
CA ASN A 108 -16.48 5.46 13.56
C ASN A 108 -16.76 6.27 14.82
N LYS A 109 -15.70 6.74 15.49
CA LYS A 109 -15.81 7.57 16.70
C LYS A 109 -16.02 9.05 16.38
N LYS A 110 -16.03 9.43 15.10
CA LYS A 110 -16.09 10.83 14.65
C LYS A 110 -14.96 11.70 15.24
N GLU A 111 -13.76 11.14 15.34
CA GLU A 111 -12.55 11.84 15.79
C GLU A 111 -11.97 12.67 14.61
N TYR A 112 -12.72 13.67 14.17
CA TYR A 112 -12.35 14.64 13.14
C TYR A 112 -13.09 15.96 13.38
N ASN A 113 -12.46 17.10 13.09
CA ASN A 113 -13.04 18.40 13.45
C ASN A 113 -14.01 18.91 12.38
N ASN A 114 -13.75 18.58 11.12
CA ASN A 114 -14.50 19.11 9.99
C ASN A 114 -14.66 18.08 8.86
N ARG A 115 -15.43 18.43 7.83
CA ARG A 115 -15.66 17.55 6.67
C ARG A 115 -14.38 17.26 5.90
N SER A 116 -13.44 18.20 5.83
CA SER A 116 -12.16 18.03 5.13
C SER A 116 -11.29 16.97 5.80
N ASP A 117 -11.24 16.94 7.12
CA ASP A 117 -10.56 15.91 7.91
C ASP A 117 -11.12 14.53 7.60
N LEU A 118 -12.45 14.40 7.63
CA LEU A 118 -13.12 13.14 7.27
C LEU A 118 -12.78 12.71 5.85
N LEU A 119 -12.81 13.61 4.86
CA LEU A 119 -12.50 13.27 3.47
C LEU A 119 -11.03 12.84 3.30
N ALA A 120 -10.09 13.46 4.02
CA ALA A 120 -8.69 13.06 3.99
C ALA A 120 -8.45 11.69 4.65
N ILE A 121 -9.01 11.47 5.85
CA ILE A 121 -8.94 10.18 6.57
C ILE A 121 -9.57 9.07 5.72
N TYR A 122 -10.76 9.33 5.19
CA TYR A 122 -11.47 8.40 4.31
C TYR A 122 -10.68 8.09 3.04
N SER A 123 -10.04 9.09 2.43
CA SER A 123 -9.24 8.91 1.21
C SER A 123 -8.08 7.92 1.42
N LEU A 124 -7.36 8.04 2.54
CA LEU A 124 -6.31 7.09 2.87
C LEU A 124 -6.89 5.69 3.16
N PHE A 125 -8.01 5.62 3.89
CA PHE A 125 -8.67 4.35 4.19
C PHE A 125 -9.16 3.64 2.91
N TYR A 126 -9.71 4.40 1.96
CA TYR A 126 -10.14 3.92 0.66
C TYR A 126 -8.97 3.30 -0.12
N ILE A 127 -7.83 4.01 -0.24
CA ILE A 127 -6.62 3.49 -0.89
C ILE A 127 -6.13 2.19 -0.22
N ASN A 128 -6.11 2.14 1.11
CA ASN A 128 -5.67 0.95 1.83
C ASN A 128 -6.60 -0.24 1.57
N THR A 129 -7.91 0.02 1.46
CA THR A 129 -8.91 -1.01 1.19
C THR A 129 -8.84 -1.50 -0.26
N GLU A 130 -8.72 -0.59 -1.23
CA GLU A 130 -8.47 -0.91 -2.65
C GLU A 130 -7.25 -1.82 -2.81
N ARG A 131 -6.14 -1.46 -2.15
CA ARG A 131 -4.89 -2.24 -2.14
C ARG A 131 -5.06 -3.63 -1.54
N GLU A 132 -5.87 -3.76 -0.49
CA GLU A 132 -6.06 -5.04 0.19
C GLU A 132 -6.96 -5.99 -0.60
N TYR A 133 -7.95 -5.46 -1.31
CA TYR A 133 -9.06 -6.28 -1.78
C TYR A 133 -9.29 -6.27 -3.30
N GLY A 134 -8.93 -5.21 -4.01
CA GLY A 134 -9.11 -5.07 -5.46
C GLY A 134 -10.56 -5.02 -5.99
N GLU A 135 -11.54 -5.53 -5.25
CA GLU A 135 -12.93 -5.66 -5.66
C GLU A 135 -13.92 -5.44 -4.50
N ASN A 136 -15.16 -5.09 -4.85
CA ASN A 136 -16.28 -4.88 -3.91
C ASN A 136 -15.94 -3.87 -2.80
N ILE A 137 -15.16 -2.84 -3.15
CA ILE A 137 -14.53 -1.95 -2.18
C ILE A 137 -15.55 -1.13 -1.40
N SER A 138 -16.59 -0.62 -2.06
CA SER A 138 -17.66 0.13 -1.37
C SER A 138 -18.33 -0.69 -0.28
N ARG A 139 -18.65 -1.96 -0.58
CA ARG A 139 -19.25 -2.90 0.39
C ARG A 139 -18.29 -3.20 1.54
N LYS A 140 -17.02 -3.52 1.24
CA LYS A 140 -16.01 -3.82 2.26
C LYS A 140 -15.73 -2.62 3.19
N ILE A 141 -15.71 -1.41 2.64
CA ILE A 141 -15.60 -0.19 3.44
C ILE A 141 -16.84 -0.04 4.31
N SER A 142 -18.03 -0.14 3.73
CA SER A 142 -19.32 -0.05 4.43
C SER A 142 -19.39 -0.97 5.65
N GLU A 143 -18.95 -2.22 5.52
CA GLU A 143 -18.87 -3.19 6.61
C GLU A 143 -17.89 -2.75 7.71
N LYS A 144 -16.70 -2.24 7.34
CA LYS A 144 -15.65 -1.84 8.29
C LYS A 144 -15.99 -0.56 9.08
N ILE A 145 -16.59 0.44 8.43
CA ILE A 145 -16.94 1.72 9.06
C ILE A 145 -18.43 1.84 9.44
N LYS A 146 -19.20 0.76 9.27
CA LYS A 146 -20.63 0.68 9.60
C LYS A 146 -21.49 1.77 8.95
N TYR A 147 -21.07 2.30 7.81
CA TYR A 147 -21.84 3.28 7.03
C TYR A 147 -22.64 2.57 5.95
N LYS A 148 -23.79 3.11 5.54
CA LYS A 148 -24.53 2.60 4.38
C LYS A 148 -23.66 2.63 3.12
N GLU A 149 -23.70 1.58 2.30
CA GLU A 149 -22.89 1.50 1.08
C GLU A 149 -23.15 2.67 0.12
N SER A 150 -24.40 3.14 0.01
CA SER A 150 -24.74 4.33 -0.79
C SER A 150 -24.01 5.58 -0.31
N TYR A 151 -23.88 5.76 1.00
CA TYR A 151 -23.13 6.86 1.59
C TYR A 151 -21.63 6.73 1.31
N VAL A 152 -21.09 5.51 1.39
CA VAL A 152 -19.69 5.22 1.03
C VAL A 152 -19.41 5.58 -0.42
N LYS A 153 -20.28 5.20 -1.36
CA LYS A 153 -20.14 5.57 -2.79
C LYS A 153 -20.13 7.08 -2.99
N ASN A 154 -21.01 7.80 -2.29
CA ASN A 154 -21.05 9.26 -2.33
C ASN A 154 -19.80 9.90 -1.73
N LEU A 155 -19.28 9.36 -0.61
CA LEU A 155 -18.01 9.79 -0.01
C LEU A 155 -16.83 9.60 -0.96
N THR A 156 -16.73 8.43 -1.61
CA THR A 156 -15.69 8.18 -2.62
C THR A 156 -15.77 9.21 -3.73
N LYS A 157 -16.96 9.42 -4.30
CA LYS A 157 -17.19 10.41 -5.36
C LYS A 157 -16.76 11.81 -4.90
N GLU A 158 -17.14 12.21 -3.69
CA GLU A 158 -16.77 13.50 -3.11
C GLU A 158 -15.26 13.66 -2.93
N CYS A 159 -14.54 12.60 -2.55
CA CYS A 159 -13.08 12.63 -2.41
C CYS A 159 -12.39 12.92 -3.75
N PHE A 160 -12.87 12.34 -4.85
CA PHE A 160 -12.35 12.62 -6.18
C PHE A 160 -12.75 14.02 -6.67
N THR A 161 -14.03 14.39 -6.55
CA THR A 161 -14.50 15.69 -7.07
C THR A 161 -13.94 16.88 -6.30
N LYS A 162 -13.73 16.75 -4.98
CA LYS A 162 -13.13 17.81 -4.13
C LYS A 162 -11.60 17.76 -4.04
N GLY A 163 -10.96 16.90 -4.84
CA GLY A 163 -9.51 16.86 -5.00
C GLY A 163 -8.73 16.33 -3.79
N TYR A 164 -9.32 15.41 -3.01
CA TYR A 164 -8.60 14.65 -1.98
C TYR A 164 -7.88 13.43 -2.57
N LEU A 165 -8.41 12.90 -3.68
CA LEU A 165 -7.81 11.85 -4.49
C LEU A 165 -7.64 12.32 -5.92
N LYS A 166 -6.49 12.02 -6.52
CA LYS A 166 -6.28 12.04 -7.97
C LYS A 166 -6.62 10.67 -8.54
N SER A 167 -7.09 10.66 -9.79
CA SER A 167 -7.42 9.45 -10.54
C SER A 167 -6.28 8.43 -10.53
N SER A 168 -6.63 7.15 -10.66
CA SER A 168 -5.66 6.05 -10.68
C SER A 168 -4.70 6.20 -11.87
N LYS A 169 -3.42 5.90 -11.59
CA LYS A 169 -2.44 5.62 -12.64
C LYS A 169 -2.25 4.10 -12.73
N LYS A 170 -1.75 3.61 -13.86
CA LYS A 170 -1.41 2.20 -14.04
C LYS A 170 -0.49 1.74 -12.89
N GLY A 171 -0.86 0.68 -12.19
CA GLY A 171 -0.11 0.17 -11.02
C GLY A 171 -0.46 0.80 -9.66
N LEU A 172 -1.44 1.72 -9.59
CA LEU A 172 -1.91 2.34 -8.34
C LEU A 172 -3.42 2.16 -8.13
N ALA A 173 -3.78 1.14 -7.34
CA ALA A 173 -5.15 0.90 -6.94
C ALA A 173 -5.67 2.04 -6.03
N GLY A 174 -6.88 2.52 -6.30
CA GLY A 174 -7.55 3.53 -5.46
C GLY A 174 -7.09 4.98 -5.62
N GLY A 175 -6.21 5.29 -6.58
CA GLY A 175 -5.76 6.65 -6.85
C GLY A 175 -4.56 7.11 -6.00
N THR A 176 -4.28 8.40 -6.04
CA THR A 176 -3.16 9.02 -5.28
C THR A 176 -3.66 10.13 -4.38
N LEU A 177 -3.21 10.15 -3.13
CA LEU A 177 -3.46 11.24 -2.20
C LEU A 177 -2.89 12.54 -2.77
N THR A 178 -3.69 13.60 -2.74
CA THR A 178 -3.24 14.93 -3.11
C THR A 178 -2.46 15.58 -1.97
N THR A 179 -1.73 16.64 -2.28
CA THR A 179 -1.06 17.48 -1.27
C THR A 179 -2.04 18.01 -0.23
N LYS A 180 -3.30 18.25 -0.62
CA LYS A 180 -4.40 18.63 0.27
C LYS A 180 -4.66 17.56 1.34
N SER A 181 -4.82 16.31 0.94
CA SER A 181 -5.01 15.18 1.86
C SER A 181 -3.79 14.96 2.73
N LEU A 182 -2.60 15.00 2.14
CA LEU A 182 -1.35 14.76 2.87
C LEU A 182 -1.14 15.78 3.99
N LYS A 183 -1.34 17.08 3.72
CA LYS A 183 -1.21 18.12 4.75
C LYS A 183 -2.10 17.87 5.96
N ILE A 184 -3.35 17.47 5.72
CA ILE A 184 -4.30 17.15 6.79
C ILE A 184 -3.84 15.90 7.54
N LEU A 185 -3.52 14.82 6.82
CA LEU A 185 -3.13 13.54 7.42
C LEU A 185 -1.86 13.64 8.29
N THR A 186 -0.89 14.48 7.89
CA THR A 186 0.33 14.71 8.66
C THR A 186 0.08 15.56 9.92
N SER A 187 -1.02 16.31 9.99
CA SER A 187 -1.40 17.15 11.15
C SER A 187 -2.35 16.48 12.15
N LEU A 188 -2.81 15.25 11.87
CA LEU A 188 -3.76 14.48 12.69
C LEU A 188 -3.10 13.68 13.83
#